data_AF-A0A356X136-F1
#
_entry.id   AF-A0A356X136-F1
#
_cell.length_a   1.000
_cell.length_b   1.000
_cell.length_c   1.000
_cell.angle_alpha   90.00
_cell.angle_beta   90.00
_cell.angle_gamma   90.00
#
_symmetry.space_group_name_H-M   'P 1'
#
loop_
_entity.id
_entity.type
_entity.pdbx_description
1 polymer ?
#
loop_
_entity_poly.entity_id
_entity_poly.type
_entity_poly.pdbx_seq_one_letter_code
_entity_poly.pdbx_strand_id
1 'polypeptide(L)'
;MDESGGLLIDDSDDVIASSYAIGDVMTEVSGELGGFGGISQLLPLSDPGAPATTADVTPASVTLADIDLAQHESMLVTVENVTFEETGTFEGSTDYTITDPS
;
A
#
# COMPACT_ATOMS: atom_id res chain seq x y z
N MET A 1 -12.55 -6.59 15.59
CA MET A 1 -11.23 -6.24 15.01
C MET A 1 -11.49 -5.07 14.11
N ASP A 2 -10.63 -4.06 14.11
CA ASP A 2 -10.71 -2.97 13.14
C ASP A 2 -10.28 -3.53 11.79
N GLU A 3 -11.16 -3.48 10.79
CA GLU A 3 -10.91 -3.98 9.43
C GLU A 3 -10.18 -2.96 8.55
N SER A 4 -9.95 -1.75 9.06
CA SER A 4 -9.37 -0.63 8.31
C SER A 4 -7.87 -0.44 8.52
N GLY A 5 -7.28 -1.04 9.55
CA GLY A 5 -5.85 -0.95 9.82
C GLY A 5 -5.03 -1.79 8.83
N GLY A 6 -3.90 -1.24 8.37
CA GLY A 6 -2.92 -1.99 7.59
C GLY A 6 -1.51 -1.83 8.16
N LEU A 7 -0.58 -2.60 7.60
CA LEU A 7 0.83 -2.56 7.96
C LEU A 7 1.65 -2.74 6.70
N LEU A 8 2.63 -1.86 6.48
CA LEU A 8 3.62 -2.02 5.42
C LEU A 8 4.43 -3.31 5.66
N ILE A 9 4.56 -4.14 4.64
CA ILE A 9 5.56 -5.21 4.60
C ILE A 9 6.77 -4.68 3.84
N ASP A 10 7.91 -4.57 4.51
CA ASP A 10 9.19 -4.21 3.89
C ASP A 10 9.98 -5.49 3.61
N ASP A 11 9.91 -5.96 2.36
CA ASP A 11 10.58 -7.16 1.88
C ASP A 11 11.82 -6.85 1.02
N SER A 12 12.64 -5.89 1.46
CA SER A 12 13.84 -5.46 0.72
C SER A 12 14.92 -6.54 0.58
N ASP A 13 14.89 -7.60 1.41
CA ASP A 13 15.80 -8.75 1.35
C ASP A 13 15.25 -9.91 0.47
N ASP A 14 14.13 -9.71 -0.23
CA ASP A 14 13.46 -10.71 -1.09
C ASP A 14 13.13 -12.03 -0.34
N VAL A 15 12.65 -11.94 0.90
CA VAL A 15 12.26 -13.10 1.73
C VAL A 15 10.95 -13.73 1.24
N ILE A 16 10.00 -12.92 0.77
CA ILE A 16 8.72 -13.40 0.22
C ILE A 16 8.93 -13.75 -1.25
N ALA A 17 9.12 -15.04 -1.55
CA ALA A 17 9.34 -15.50 -2.92
C ALA A 17 8.04 -15.56 -3.75
N SER A 18 6.88 -15.51 -3.11
CA SER A 18 5.57 -15.63 -3.74
C SER A 18 5.05 -14.29 -4.26
N SER A 19 4.41 -14.29 -5.44
CA SER A 19 3.76 -13.10 -5.99
C SER A 19 2.36 -12.90 -5.41
N TYR A 20 2.06 -11.68 -5.00
CA TYR A 20 0.75 -11.29 -4.46
C TYR A 20 0.11 -10.19 -5.31
N ALA A 21 -1.20 -10.30 -5.53
CA ALA A 21 -2.04 -9.25 -6.11
C ALA A 21 -2.89 -8.56 -5.04
N ILE A 22 -3.47 -7.40 -5.37
CA ILE A 22 -4.43 -6.74 -4.50
C ILE A 22 -5.61 -7.67 -4.21
N GLY A 23 -5.95 -7.83 -2.92
CA GLY A 23 -7.02 -8.71 -2.46
C GLY A 23 -6.58 -10.12 -2.11
N ASP A 24 -5.34 -10.50 -2.41
CA ASP A 24 -4.82 -11.80 -1.99
C ASP A 24 -4.67 -11.89 -0.47
N VAL A 25 -5.12 -13.01 0.07
CA VAL A 25 -5.09 -13.30 1.50
C VAL A 25 -3.78 -14.01 1.81
N MET A 26 -2.91 -13.29 2.52
CA MET A 26 -1.70 -13.86 3.10
C MET A 26 -2.02 -14.60 4.40
N THR A 27 -1.43 -15.78 4.57
CA THR A 27 -1.47 -16.53 5.83
C THR A 27 -0.06 -16.78 6.33
N GLU A 28 0.09 -17.02 7.64
CA GLU A 28 1.40 -17.37 8.23
C GLU A 28 2.48 -16.29 8.04
N VAL A 29 2.07 -15.03 7.85
CA VAL A 29 2.99 -13.90 7.79
C VAL A 29 3.65 -13.74 9.16
N SER A 30 4.98 -13.80 9.18
CA SER A 30 5.78 -13.65 10.39
C SER A 30 7.00 -12.77 10.14
N GLY A 31 7.37 -11.99 11.14
CA GLY A 31 8.40 -10.97 10.98
C GLY A 31 8.72 -10.22 12.26
N GLU A 32 9.68 -9.31 12.15
CA GLU A 32 9.98 -8.33 13.19
C GLU A 32 9.27 -7.01 12.90
N LEU A 33 8.84 -6.31 13.96
CA LEU A 33 8.35 -4.94 13.82
C LEU A 33 9.53 -3.98 13.74
N GLY A 34 9.53 -3.15 12.70
CA GLY A 34 10.48 -2.07 12.52
C GLY A 34 9.79 -0.73 12.28
N GLY A 35 10.58 0.29 11.97
CA GLY A 35 10.06 1.57 11.54
C GLY A 35 11.00 2.29 10.59
N PHE A 36 10.45 2.89 9.56
CA PHE A 36 11.18 3.64 8.54
C PHE A 36 10.40 4.90 8.16
N GLY A 37 11.08 6.05 8.11
CA GLY A 37 10.43 7.30 7.70
C GLY A 37 9.25 7.75 8.60
N GLY A 38 9.16 7.25 9.83
CA GLY A 38 8.03 7.50 10.74
C GLY A 38 6.87 6.53 10.59
N ILE A 39 6.97 5.55 9.68
CA ILE A 39 5.95 4.53 9.42
C ILE A 39 6.33 3.22 10.11
N SER A 40 5.34 2.53 10.70
CA SER A 40 5.54 1.17 11.24
C SER A 40 5.53 0.14 10.11
N GLN A 41 6.45 -0.83 10.17
CA GLN A 41 6.57 -1.85 9.13
C GLN A 41 6.85 -3.24 9.70
N LEU A 42 6.49 -4.27 8.95
CA LEU A 42 6.86 -5.65 9.18
C LEU A 42 8.05 -6.03 8.28
N LEU A 43 9.13 -6.52 8.89
CA LEU A 43 10.24 -7.14 8.16
C LEU A 43 10.02 -8.65 8.17
N PRO A 44 9.74 -9.29 7.02
CA PRO A 44 9.43 -10.71 6.96
C PRO A 44 10.64 -11.57 7.37
N LEU A 45 10.40 -12.64 8.13
CA LEU A 45 11.43 -13.60 8.54
C LEU A 45 11.37 -14.93 7.77
N SER A 46 10.26 -15.18 7.06
CA SER A 46 10.03 -16.39 6.28
C SER A 46 9.04 -16.13 5.15
N ASP A 47 9.19 -16.85 4.05
CA ASP A 47 8.19 -16.87 2.97
C ASP A 47 6.86 -17.44 3.49
N PRO A 48 5.75 -16.69 3.46
CA PRO A 48 4.42 -17.18 3.80
C PRO A 48 3.84 -18.13 2.75
N GLY A 49 4.49 -18.26 1.58
CA GLY A 49 4.04 -19.11 0.48
C GLY A 49 3.00 -18.44 -0.40
N ALA A 50 2.30 -19.24 -1.21
CA ALA A 50 1.28 -18.75 -2.14
C ALA A 50 0.04 -18.20 -1.41
N PRO A 51 -0.70 -17.26 -2.00
CA PRO A 51 -1.93 -16.74 -1.40
C PRO A 51 -2.94 -17.84 -1.11
N ALA A 52 -3.56 -17.80 0.06
CA ALA A 52 -4.54 -18.80 0.47
C ALA A 52 -5.83 -18.71 -0.35
N THR A 53 -6.27 -17.48 -0.61
CA THR A 53 -7.46 -17.12 -1.38
C THR A 53 -7.32 -15.69 -1.90
N THR A 54 -8.25 -15.25 -2.74
CA THR A 54 -8.44 -13.83 -3.08
C THR A 54 -9.78 -13.36 -2.53
N ALA A 55 -9.81 -12.19 -1.92
CA ALA A 55 -11.00 -11.54 -1.38
C ALA A 55 -11.31 -10.25 -2.13
N ASP A 56 -12.59 -9.89 -2.19
CA ASP A 56 -13.01 -8.59 -2.68
C ASP A 56 -12.67 -7.53 -1.62
N VAL A 57 -11.74 -6.63 -1.95
CA VAL A 57 -11.38 -5.51 -1.09
C VAL A 57 -11.89 -4.23 -1.73
N THR A 58 -12.67 -3.45 -0.98
CA THR A 58 -13.09 -2.10 -1.41
C THR A 58 -12.19 -1.08 -0.72
N PRO A 59 -11.33 -0.36 -1.47
CA PRO A 59 -10.51 0.69 -0.90
C PRO A 59 -11.36 1.81 -0.29
N ALA A 60 -10.84 2.50 0.73
CA ALA A 60 -11.46 3.71 1.22
C ALA A 60 -11.31 4.84 0.19
N SER A 61 -12.43 5.48 -0.19
CA SER A 61 -12.40 6.63 -1.09
C SER A 61 -11.97 7.88 -0.30
N VAL A 62 -10.94 8.57 -0.79
CA VAL A 62 -10.39 9.80 -0.17
C VAL A 62 -10.14 10.86 -1.25
N THR A 63 -10.15 12.14 -0.87
CA THR A 63 -9.75 13.25 -1.75
C THR A 63 -8.29 13.63 -1.50
N LEU A 64 -7.68 14.40 -2.40
CA LEU A 64 -6.33 14.94 -2.16
C LEU A 64 -6.31 15.95 -1.00
N ALA A 65 -7.42 16.64 -0.73
CA ALA A 65 -7.53 17.57 0.40
C ALA A 65 -7.67 16.85 1.76
N ASP A 66 -8.26 15.65 1.77
CA ASP A 66 -8.56 14.90 3.00
C ASP A 66 -7.52 13.82 3.34
N ILE A 67 -6.63 13.48 2.41
CA ILE A 67 -5.59 12.47 2.66
C ILE A 67 -4.60 12.98 3.72
N ASP A 68 -4.53 12.25 4.82
CA ASP A 68 -3.66 12.53 5.95
C ASP A 68 -2.93 11.27 6.40
N LEU A 69 -1.64 11.41 6.71
CA LEU A 69 -0.80 10.31 7.16
C LEU A 69 -1.31 9.71 8.47
N ALA A 70 -1.70 10.52 9.45
CA ALA A 70 -2.12 9.99 10.74
C ALA A 70 -3.45 9.21 10.68
N GLN A 71 -4.24 9.37 9.62
CA GLN A 71 -5.51 8.67 9.43
C GLN A 71 -5.43 7.53 8.40
N HIS A 72 -4.58 7.64 7.38
CA HIS A 72 -4.58 6.73 6.23
C HIS A 72 -3.26 5.97 6.05
N GLU A 73 -2.33 6.06 7.01
CA GLU A 73 -1.08 5.29 7.00
C GLU A 73 -1.35 3.78 6.82
N SER A 74 -0.63 3.18 5.87
CA SER A 74 -0.72 1.74 5.56
C SER A 74 -2.11 1.24 5.14
N MET A 75 -3.05 2.13 4.81
CA MET A 75 -4.37 1.76 4.31
C MET A 75 -4.42 1.64 2.79
N LEU A 76 -5.28 0.75 2.28
CA LEU A 76 -5.63 0.75 0.86
C LEU A 76 -6.70 1.82 0.59
N VAL A 77 -6.32 2.87 -0.13
CA VAL A 77 -7.19 4.00 -0.47
C VAL A 77 -7.29 4.18 -1.99
N THR A 78 -8.38 4.81 -2.43
CA THR A 78 -8.56 5.28 -3.81
C THR A 78 -8.82 6.78 -3.80
N VAL A 79 -8.07 7.51 -4.63
CA VAL A 79 -8.37 8.91 -4.94
C VAL A 79 -9.05 8.97 -6.30
N GLU A 80 -10.27 9.49 -6.33
CA GLU A 80 -11.07 9.54 -7.56
C GLU A 80 -10.84 10.83 -8.35
N ASN A 81 -11.03 10.78 -9.67
CA ASN A 81 -11.00 11.94 -10.56
C ASN A 81 -9.67 12.71 -10.58
N VAL A 82 -8.56 12.01 -10.34
CA VAL A 82 -7.22 12.58 -10.38
C VAL A 82 -6.80 12.93 -11.81
N THR A 83 -6.23 14.11 -11.98
CA THR A 83 -5.66 14.59 -13.26
C THR A 83 -4.22 15.03 -13.05
N PHE A 84 -3.32 14.60 -13.95
CA PHE A 84 -1.96 15.13 -14.02
C PHE A 84 -1.96 16.53 -14.60
N GLU A 85 -1.21 17.46 -14.00
CA GLU A 85 -1.02 18.79 -14.56
C GLU A 85 -0.11 18.75 -15.80
N GLU A 86 0.90 17.88 -15.77
CA GLU A 86 1.85 17.70 -16.85
C GLU A 86 1.27 16.82 -17.98
N THR A 87 1.80 17.02 -19.20
CA THR A 87 1.39 16.27 -20.40
C THR A 87 2.62 15.78 -21.16
N GLY A 88 2.44 14.72 -21.96
CA GLY A 88 3.51 14.17 -22.81
C GLY A 88 4.02 12.81 -22.32
N THR A 89 5.30 12.55 -22.55
CA THR A 89 5.96 11.31 -22.13
C THR A 89 6.40 11.42 -20.68
N PHE A 90 5.94 10.47 -19.85
CA PHE A 90 6.37 10.34 -18.47
C PHE A 90 7.72 9.63 -18.41
N GLU A 91 8.58 10.11 -17.53
CA GLU A 91 9.94 9.64 -17.30
C GLU A 91 10.04 8.94 -15.94
N GLY A 92 10.92 7.95 -15.84
CA GLY A 92 11.18 7.26 -14.57
C GLY A 92 11.80 8.22 -13.54
N SER A 93 11.56 7.94 -12.26
CA SER A 93 12.14 8.69 -11.14
C SER A 93 11.85 10.20 -11.16
N THR A 94 10.70 10.59 -11.70
CA THR A 94 10.23 11.96 -11.75
C THR A 94 8.89 12.06 -11.03
N ASP A 95 8.77 13.05 -10.14
CA ASP A 95 7.52 13.36 -9.47
C ASP A 95 6.65 14.23 -10.37
N TYR A 96 5.36 13.91 -10.46
CA TYR A 96 4.38 14.63 -11.27
C TYR A 96 3.26 15.19 -10.40
N THR A 97 2.80 16.38 -10.75
CA THR A 97 1.76 17.06 -9.98
C THR A 97 0.41 16.52 -10.35
N ILE A 98 -0.38 16.18 -9.35
CA ILE A 98 -1.75 15.71 -9.52
C ILE A 98 -2.73 16.64 -8.81
N THR A 99 -3.92 16.76 -9.39
CA THR A 99 -5.05 17.51 -8.83
C THR A 99 -6.31 16.67 -8.86
N ASP A 100 -7.26 16.97 -7.98
CA ASP A 100 -8.62 16.47 -8.01
C ASP A 100 -9.60 17.66 -7.93
N PRO A 101 -10.92 17.43 -8.07
CA PRO A 101 -11.91 18.51 -8.01
C PRO A 101 -12.21 19.06 -6.61
N SER A 102 -11.49 18.63 -5.57
CA SER A 102 -11.77 18.99 -4.17
C SER A 102 -11.40 20.44 -3.82
#